data_AF-A0A970SWW1-F1
#
_entry.id   AF-A0A970SWW1-F1
#
_cell.length_a   1.000
_cell.length_b   1.000
_cell.length_c   1.000
_cell.angle_alpha   90.00
_cell.angle_beta   90.00
_cell.angle_gamma   90.00
#
_symmetry.space_group_name_H-M   'P 1'
#
loop_
_entity.id
_entity.type
_entity.pdbx_description
1 polymer ?
#
loop_
_entity_poly.entity_id
_entity_poly.type
_entity_poly.pdbx_seq_one_letter_code
_entity_poly.pdbx_strand_id
1 'polypeptide(L)'
;MRKYVLIAAAVIVLTGAGLYLTSMGKADRIQQVPEVFRDLGIGWVTNDNGITLLQTRQGASVYPIIHDGQGLYILSGNVDQIKKYYIDKSRREIVIEQDLVKPQKTRKTPFQLVTIPATQYQTIVKDGTIMVRVQFNCLDKQSIYVQYDLVTKNSKLVDGLPLTQ
;
A
#
# COMPACT_ATOMS: atom_id res chain seq x y z
N MET A 1 41.10 -12.45 -29.71
CA MET A 1 40.41 -11.87 -28.54
C MET A 1 38.97 -11.46 -28.89
N ARG A 2 38.06 -12.42 -29.13
CA ARG A 2 36.66 -12.14 -29.55
C ARG A 2 35.63 -13.11 -28.97
N LYS A 3 35.96 -13.83 -27.89
CA LYS A 3 35.07 -14.84 -27.26
C LYS A 3 34.59 -14.48 -25.85
N TYR A 4 35.08 -13.38 -25.27
CA TYR A 4 34.73 -12.98 -23.89
C TYR A 4 33.72 -11.83 -23.78
N VAL A 5 33.31 -11.21 -24.90
CA VAL A 5 32.40 -10.05 -24.87
C VAL A 5 30.91 -10.46 -24.89
N LEU A 6 30.60 -11.71 -25.25
CA LEU A 6 29.21 -12.18 -25.36
C LEU A 6 28.62 -12.77 -24.07
N ILE A 7 29.43 -13.02 -23.04
CA ILE A 7 28.93 -13.58 -21.76
C ILE A 7 28.46 -12.47 -20.80
N ALA A 8 28.96 -11.24 -20.94
CA ALA A 8 28.57 -10.13 -20.08
C ALA A 8 27.13 -9.61 -20.32
N ALA A 9 26.58 -9.79 -21.52
CA ALA A 9 25.22 -9.33 -21.84
C ALA A 9 24.11 -10.28 -21.35
N ALA A 10 24.40 -11.58 -21.22
CA ALA A 10 23.42 -12.57 -20.76
C ALA A 10 23.25 -12.56 -19.22
N VAL A 11 24.27 -12.11 -18.47
CA VAL A 11 24.21 -12.04 -17.01
C VAL A 11 23.44 -10.80 -16.51
N ILE A 12 23.37 -9.73 -17.31
CA ILE A 12 22.73 -8.48 -16.91
C ILE A 12 21.20 -8.50 -17.10
N VAL A 13 20.67 -9.31 -18.03
CA VAL A 13 19.21 -9.38 -18.25
C VAL A 13 18.50 -10.31 -17.25
N LEU A 14 19.19 -11.30 -16.69
CA LEU A 14 18.61 -12.20 -15.68
C LEU A 14 18.74 -11.70 -14.23
N THR A 15 19.65 -10.77 -13.95
CA THR A 15 19.73 -10.11 -12.62
C THR A 15 18.90 -8.84 -12.53
N GLY A 16 18.63 -8.15 -13.64
CA GLY A 16 17.76 -6.97 -13.67
C GLY A 16 16.27 -7.26 -13.43
N ALA A 17 15.81 -8.46 -13.80
CA ALA A 17 14.42 -8.90 -13.58
C ALA A 17 14.24 -9.79 -12.33
N GLY A 18 15.34 -10.29 -11.74
CA GLY A 18 15.30 -11.32 -10.68
C GLY A 18 15.19 -10.79 -9.24
N LEU A 19 15.24 -9.48 -8.99
CA LEU A 19 15.39 -8.92 -7.63
C LEU A 19 14.22 -8.04 -7.16
N TYR A 20 13.06 -8.17 -7.80
CA TYR A 20 11.85 -7.41 -7.42
C TYR A 20 10.67 -8.24 -6.92
N LEU A 21 10.91 -9.51 -6.62
CA LEU A 21 9.90 -10.41 -6.08
C LEU A 21 10.31 -10.96 -4.72
N THR A 22 10.89 -10.10 -3.87
CA THR A 22 10.98 -10.42 -2.44
C THR A 22 9.71 -9.90 -1.76
N SER A 23 8.96 -10.82 -1.15
CA SER A 23 7.73 -10.66 -0.36
C SER A 23 6.50 -10.14 -1.09
N MET A 24 5.88 -11.00 -1.91
CA MET A 24 4.46 -10.85 -2.21
C MET A 24 3.63 -11.37 -1.03
N GLY A 25 2.98 -10.49 -0.27
CA GLY A 25 2.01 -10.89 0.74
C GLY A 25 0.58 -10.59 0.31
N LYS A 26 -0.39 -11.26 0.95
CA LYS A 26 -1.83 -11.06 0.72
C LYS A 26 -2.43 -10.23 1.85
N ALA A 27 -3.58 -9.61 1.58
CA ALA A 27 -4.35 -8.96 2.63
C ALA A 27 -5.29 -9.95 3.34
N ASP A 28 -5.41 -9.80 4.65
CA ASP A 28 -6.35 -10.56 5.47
C ASP A 28 -7.70 -9.87 5.51
N ARG A 29 -8.78 -10.64 5.35
CA ARG A 29 -10.14 -10.14 5.46
C ARG A 29 -10.58 -10.20 6.91
N ILE A 30 -10.87 -9.05 7.51
CA ILE A 30 -11.19 -8.94 8.94
C ILE A 30 -12.53 -8.25 9.15
N GLN A 31 -13.36 -8.83 10.02
CA GLN A 31 -14.71 -8.30 10.28
C GLN A 31 -14.73 -7.15 11.28
N GLN A 32 -13.73 -7.10 12.16
CA GLN A 32 -13.56 -6.06 13.16
C GLN A 32 -12.25 -5.33 12.91
N VAL A 33 -12.24 -4.03 13.19
CA VAL A 33 -11.01 -3.23 13.14
C VAL A 33 -10.03 -3.80 14.18
N PRO A 34 -8.76 -4.08 13.82
CA PRO A 34 -7.80 -4.63 14.76
C PRO A 34 -7.52 -3.66 15.92
N GLU A 35 -7.15 -4.20 17.08
CA GLU A 35 -6.91 -3.39 18.29
C GLU A 35 -5.83 -2.32 18.08
N VAL A 36 -4.84 -2.56 17.22
CA VAL A 36 -3.78 -1.60 16.90
C VAL A 36 -4.31 -0.27 16.34
N PHE A 37 -5.56 -0.23 15.88
CA PHE A 37 -6.25 0.97 15.38
C PHE A 37 -7.23 1.61 16.37
N ARG A 38 -7.30 1.13 17.62
CA ARG A 38 -8.29 1.57 18.63
C ARG A 38 -8.34 3.08 18.82
N ASP A 39 -7.18 3.73 18.85
CA ASP A 39 -7.07 5.15 19.19
C ASP A 39 -7.40 6.09 18.02
N LEU A 40 -7.36 5.57 16.79
CA LEU A 40 -7.73 6.32 15.58
C LEU A 40 -9.25 6.43 15.39
N GLY A 41 -10.04 5.67 16.17
CA GLY A 41 -11.50 5.62 16.09
C GLY A 41 -12.00 5.38 14.67
N ILE A 42 -11.36 4.44 13.97
CA ILE A 42 -11.69 4.09 12.60
C ILE A 42 -13.10 3.52 12.53
N GLY A 43 -13.90 4.05 11.60
CA GLY A 43 -15.24 3.60 11.36
C GLY A 43 -15.67 3.73 9.90
N TRP A 44 -16.84 3.17 9.62
CA TRP A 44 -17.53 3.35 8.36
C TRP A 44 -18.38 4.60 8.41
N VAL A 45 -18.24 5.46 7.40
CA VAL A 45 -19.10 6.63 7.20
C VAL A 45 -19.75 6.53 5.84
N THR A 46 -21.08 6.60 5.82
CA THR A 46 -21.87 6.62 4.59
C THR A 46 -22.26 8.06 4.29
N ASN A 47 -21.88 8.56 3.11
CA ASN A 47 -22.29 9.90 2.67
C ASN A 47 -23.70 9.90 2.08
N ASP A 48 -24.24 11.09 1.80
CA ASP A 48 -25.59 11.29 1.28
C ASP A 48 -25.85 10.61 -0.09
N ASN A 49 -24.79 10.29 -0.83
CA ASN A 49 -24.86 9.56 -2.09
C ASN A 49 -24.87 8.02 -1.89
N GLY A 50 -24.97 7.55 -0.64
CA GLY A 50 -24.97 6.14 -0.27
C GLY A 50 -23.60 5.48 -0.39
N ILE A 51 -22.52 6.25 -0.51
CA ILE A 51 -21.15 5.74 -0.62
C ILE A 51 -20.61 5.55 0.79
N THR A 52 -20.20 4.33 1.12
CA THR A 52 -19.60 3.99 2.41
C THR A 52 -18.08 3.96 2.31
N LEU A 53 -17.41 4.81 3.10
CA LEU A 53 -15.95 4.95 3.13
C LEU A 53 -15.41 4.69 4.53
N LEU A 54 -14.12 4.36 4.59
CA LEU A 54 -13.37 4.29 5.82
C LEU A 54 -12.99 5.72 6.25
N GLN A 55 -13.22 6.07 7.52
CA GLN A 55 -12.84 7.37 8.05
C GLN A 55 -12.25 7.24 9.46
N THR A 56 -11.21 8.03 9.73
CA THR A 56 -10.64 8.22 11.08
C THR A 56 -11.37 9.35 11.82
N ARG A 57 -11.18 9.48 13.14
CA ARG A 57 -11.75 10.61 13.94
C ARG A 57 -11.39 12.00 13.41
N GLN A 58 -10.23 12.12 12.77
CA GLN A 58 -9.70 13.39 12.25
C GLN A 58 -10.17 13.68 10.81
N GLY A 59 -11.07 12.85 10.28
CA GLY A 59 -11.59 12.97 8.93
C GLY A 59 -10.61 12.55 7.82
N ALA A 60 -9.41 12.11 8.18
CA ALA A 60 -8.33 11.81 7.25
C ALA A 60 -8.24 10.33 6.86
N SER A 61 -7.96 10.17 5.57
CA SER A 61 -7.28 9.07 4.85
C SER A 61 -8.09 7.83 4.44
N VAL A 62 -8.06 7.61 3.12
CA VAL A 62 -8.56 6.45 2.36
C VAL A 62 -7.84 5.15 2.76
N TYR A 63 -6.63 5.25 3.34
CA TYR A 63 -5.78 4.12 3.78
C TYR A 63 -5.06 4.44 5.11
N PRO A 64 -5.67 4.14 6.26
CA PRO A 64 -5.00 4.27 7.57
C PRO A 64 -3.76 3.37 7.64
N ILE A 65 -2.62 3.96 8.00
CA ILE A 65 -1.35 3.25 8.21
C ILE A 65 -0.96 3.40 9.68
N ILE A 66 -0.63 2.29 10.35
CA ILE A 66 -0.13 2.28 11.73
C ILE A 66 1.17 1.48 11.84
N HIS A 67 2.04 1.94 12.72
CA HIS A 67 3.29 1.28 13.10
C HIS A 67 3.31 0.96 14.60
N ASP A 68 3.56 -0.31 14.96
CA ASP A 68 3.70 -0.77 16.35
C ASP A 68 5.13 -1.19 16.73
N GLY A 69 6.11 -0.97 15.85
CA GLY A 69 7.50 -1.41 16.03
C GLY A 69 7.79 -2.83 15.53
N GLN A 70 6.79 -3.69 15.38
CA GLN A 70 6.91 -5.03 14.81
C GLN A 70 6.50 -5.08 13.34
N GLY A 71 5.54 -4.25 12.97
CA GLY A 71 5.05 -4.16 11.61
C GLY A 71 4.37 -2.84 11.28
N LEU A 72 4.17 -2.66 9.97
CA LEU A 72 3.25 -1.68 9.43
C LEU A 72 1.93 -2.37 9.09
N TYR A 73 0.84 -1.74 9.50
CA TYR A 73 -0.53 -2.17 9.22
C TYR A 73 -1.16 -1.17 8.29
N ILE A 74 -1.65 -1.64 7.15
CA ILE A 74 -2.34 -0.81 6.18
C ILE A 74 -3.75 -1.36 6.05
N LEU A 75 -4.72 -0.55 6.46
CA LEU A 75 -6.13 -0.93 6.47
C LEU A 75 -6.80 -0.31 5.24
N SER A 76 -7.52 -1.15 4.50
CA SER A 76 -8.41 -0.71 3.43
C SER A 76 -9.84 -1.15 3.71
N GLY A 77 -10.79 -0.35 3.24
CA GLY A 77 -12.18 -0.73 3.21
C GLY A 77 -12.51 -1.76 2.11
N ASN A 78 -13.79 -2.12 1.96
CA ASN A 78 -14.28 -3.08 0.97
C ASN A 78 -14.65 -2.44 -0.38
N VAL A 79 -14.52 -1.11 -0.51
CA VAL A 79 -14.67 -0.47 -1.82
C VAL A 79 -13.58 -0.98 -2.76
N ASP A 80 -12.36 -1.18 -2.21
CA ASP A 80 -11.18 -1.66 -2.92
C ASP A 80 -10.82 -3.09 -2.49
N GLN A 81 -10.48 -3.96 -3.44
CA GLN A 81 -9.95 -5.28 -3.15
C GLN A 81 -8.43 -5.28 -3.28
N ILE A 82 -7.70 -5.28 -2.16
CA ILE A 82 -6.25 -5.52 -2.15
C ILE A 82 -5.98 -6.93 -2.69
N LYS A 83 -5.24 -7.01 -3.80
CA LYS A 83 -4.82 -8.27 -4.43
C LYS A 83 -3.54 -8.81 -3.83
N LYS A 84 -2.57 -7.91 -3.67
CA LYS A 84 -1.25 -8.20 -3.12
C LYS A 84 -0.57 -6.90 -2.71
N TYR A 85 0.48 -7.05 -1.94
CA TYR A 85 1.46 -6.00 -1.76
C TYR A 85 2.86 -6.54 -2.03
N TYR A 86 3.82 -5.66 -2.29
CA TYR A 86 5.24 -5.99 -2.36
C TYR A 86 6.12 -4.78 -2.01
N ILE A 87 7.39 -5.04 -1.70
CA ILE A 87 8.39 -4.00 -1.41
C ILE A 87 9.18 -3.68 -2.68
N ASP A 88 9.00 -2.47 -3.17
CA ASP A 88 9.72 -1.88 -4.28
C ASP A 88 11.00 -1.23 -3.74
N LYS A 89 12.12 -1.95 -3.83
CA LYS A 89 13.41 -1.45 -3.29
C LYS A 89 14.06 -0.39 -4.15
N SER A 90 13.80 -0.37 -5.47
CA SER A 90 14.48 0.59 -6.36
C SER A 90 13.91 1.99 -6.21
N ARG A 91 12.58 2.10 -6.04
CA ARG A 91 11.88 3.36 -5.79
C ARG A 91 11.66 3.62 -4.30
N ARG A 92 11.95 2.64 -3.44
CA ARG A 92 11.85 2.71 -1.97
C ARG A 92 10.40 2.91 -1.51
N GLU A 93 9.52 2.06 -2.03
CA GLU A 93 8.07 2.14 -1.78
C GLU A 93 7.51 0.79 -1.32
N ILE A 94 6.43 0.84 -0.57
CA ILE A 94 5.51 -0.29 -0.42
C ILE A 94 4.45 -0.14 -1.50
N VAL A 95 4.25 -1.17 -2.33
CA VAL A 95 3.24 -1.13 -3.38
C VAL A 95 2.07 -2.00 -2.97
N ILE A 96 0.88 -1.44 -2.96
CA ILE A 96 -0.39 -2.15 -2.77
C ILE A 96 -1.10 -2.15 -4.12
N GLU A 97 -1.34 -3.34 -4.68
CA GLU A 97 -2.17 -3.48 -5.87
C GLU A 97 -3.60 -3.79 -5.47
N GLN A 98 -4.55 -3.03 -6.02
CA GLN A 98 -5.96 -3.19 -5.72
C GLN A 98 -6.86 -3.17 -6.96
N ASP A 99 -7.95 -3.94 -6.89
CA ASP A 99 -9.01 -3.96 -7.89
C ASP A 99 -10.26 -3.24 -7.39
N LEU A 100 -11.01 -2.64 -8.32
CA LEU A 100 -12.31 -1.99 -8.16
C LEU A 100 -12.30 -0.74 -7.25
N VAL A 101 -12.69 0.41 -7.81
CA VAL A 101 -13.11 1.62 -7.07
C VAL A 101 -14.57 1.87 -7.40
N LYS A 102 -15.46 0.90 -7.15
CA LYS A 102 -16.91 1.14 -7.35
C LYS A 102 -17.57 1.37 -6.01
N PRO A 103 -18.28 2.50 -5.83
CA PRO A 103 -19.06 2.74 -4.64
C PRO A 103 -20.04 1.60 -4.39
N GLN A 104 -19.94 0.93 -3.25
CA GLN A 104 -20.94 -0.05 -2.85
C GLN A 104 -22.05 0.67 -2.09
N LYS A 105 -23.26 0.66 -2.66
CA LYS A 105 -24.45 1.32 -2.07
C LYS A 105 -24.91 0.69 -0.77
N THR A 106 -24.50 -0.54 -0.47
CA THR A 106 -24.93 -1.25 0.76
C THR A 106 -24.05 -2.48 0.99
N ARG A 107 -23.18 -2.43 2.00
CA ARG A 107 -22.86 -3.54 2.92
C ARG A 107 -21.91 -3.00 3.99
N LYS A 108 -22.25 -3.21 5.26
CA LYS A 108 -21.25 -3.27 6.35
C LYS A 108 -20.35 -4.45 6.02
N THR A 109 -19.25 -4.19 5.31
CA THR A 109 -18.41 -5.25 4.76
C THR A 109 -17.08 -5.26 5.51
N PRO A 110 -16.47 -6.43 5.73
CA PRO A 110 -15.17 -6.55 6.39
C PRO A 110 -14.08 -5.69 5.72
N PHE A 111 -13.14 -5.23 6.53
CA PHE A 111 -11.93 -4.54 6.08
C PHE A 111 -10.94 -5.54 5.49
N GLN A 112 -9.96 -5.01 4.75
CA GLN A 112 -8.75 -5.73 4.39
C GLN A 112 -7.56 -5.13 5.10
N LEU A 113 -6.73 -6.00 5.67
CA LEU A 113 -5.54 -5.63 6.41
C LEU A 113 -4.31 -6.18 5.70
N VAL A 114 -3.33 -5.32 5.44
CA VAL A 114 -1.99 -5.72 5.05
C VAL A 114 -1.06 -5.51 6.25
N THR A 115 -0.40 -6.58 6.69
CA THR A 115 0.62 -6.54 7.74
C THR A 115 1.99 -6.76 7.12
N ILE A 116 2.90 -5.81 7.32
CA ILE A 116 4.24 -5.82 6.74
C ILE A 116 5.25 -5.84 7.89
N PRO A 117 6.00 -6.93 8.07
CA PRO A 117 7.02 -7.01 9.12
C PRO A 117 8.08 -5.91 9.00
N ALA A 118 8.55 -5.41 10.14
CA ALA A 118 9.59 -4.39 10.22
C ALA A 118 10.84 -4.73 9.42
N THR A 119 11.24 -6.01 9.43
CA THR A 119 12.38 -6.52 8.67
C THR A 119 12.24 -6.34 7.15
N GLN A 120 11.03 -6.21 6.61
CA GLN A 120 10.78 -6.02 5.19
C GLN A 120 10.87 -4.54 4.79
N TYR A 121 10.15 -3.65 5.49
CA TYR A 121 10.08 -2.24 5.11
C TYR A 121 11.25 -1.39 5.63
N GLN A 122 11.99 -1.83 6.66
CA GLN A 122 13.13 -1.06 7.19
C GLN A 122 14.17 -0.75 6.10
N THR A 123 14.32 -1.64 5.11
CA THR A 123 15.25 -1.48 4.00
C THR A 123 14.92 -0.33 3.04
N ILE A 124 13.69 0.20 3.09
CA ILE A 124 13.21 1.29 2.22
C ILE A 124 12.93 2.59 2.99
N VAL A 125 13.12 2.61 4.31
CA VAL A 125 12.93 3.83 5.13
C VAL A 125 13.90 4.91 4.67
N LYS A 126 13.39 6.12 4.47
CA LYS A 126 14.19 7.30 4.15
C LYS A 126 13.77 8.46 5.03
N ASP A 127 14.73 9.05 5.73
CA ASP A 127 14.52 10.21 6.60
C ASP A 127 13.39 10.01 7.62
N GLY A 128 13.27 8.79 8.16
CA GLY A 128 12.21 8.41 9.11
C GLY A 128 10.84 8.18 8.48
N THR A 129 10.73 8.17 7.15
CA THR A 129 9.47 8.07 6.42
C THR A 129 9.45 6.87 5.47
N ILE A 130 8.24 6.42 5.14
CA ILE A 130 7.96 5.33 4.23
C ILE A 130 6.93 5.80 3.21
N MET A 131 7.17 5.50 1.94
CA MET A 131 6.20 5.73 0.87
C MET A 131 5.37 4.47 0.63
N VAL A 132 4.05 4.65 0.56
CA VAL A 132 3.09 3.63 0.14
C VAL A 132 2.44 4.09 -1.15
N ARG A 133 2.64 3.33 -2.22
CA ARG A 133 1.94 3.49 -3.49
C ARG A 133 0.74 2.56 -3.52
N VAL A 134 -0.44 3.14 -3.68
CA VAL A 134 -1.66 2.38 -3.92
C VAL A 134 -1.98 2.44 -5.40
N GLN A 135 -1.80 1.32 -6.09
CA GLN A 135 -1.97 1.17 -7.54
C GLN A 135 -3.33 0.54 -7.86
N PHE A 136 -4.13 1.24 -8.66
CA PHE A 136 -5.47 0.84 -9.06
C PHE A 136 -5.42 0.05 -10.38
N ASN A 137 -5.63 -1.26 -10.32
CA ASN A 137 -5.57 -2.13 -11.49
C ASN A 137 -6.71 -1.84 -12.50
N CYS A 138 -7.87 -1.39 -12.02
CA CYS A 138 -9.03 -1.10 -12.87
C CYS A 138 -9.06 0.32 -13.46
N LEU A 139 -8.07 1.16 -13.13
CA LEU A 139 -7.93 2.53 -13.62
C LEU A 139 -6.59 2.69 -14.34
N ASP A 140 -6.27 1.80 -15.28
CA ASP A 140 -5.02 1.83 -16.07
C ASP A 140 -3.74 1.98 -15.24
N LYS A 141 -3.71 1.37 -14.04
CA LYS A 141 -2.60 1.43 -13.07
C LYS A 141 -2.29 2.86 -12.58
N GLN A 142 -3.27 3.75 -12.61
CA GLN A 142 -3.23 4.99 -11.83
C GLN A 142 -2.84 4.68 -10.39
N SER A 143 -2.17 5.63 -9.75
CA SER A 143 -1.64 5.44 -8.41
C SER A 143 -1.87 6.68 -7.57
N ILE A 144 -2.16 6.47 -6.29
CA ILE A 144 -1.96 7.51 -5.28
C ILE A 144 -0.77 7.15 -4.39
N TYR A 145 -0.21 8.17 -3.76
CA TYR A 145 0.93 8.02 -2.88
C TYR A 145 0.59 8.54 -1.48
N VAL A 146 0.88 7.71 -0.48
CA VAL A 146 0.74 8.04 0.94
C VAL A 146 2.14 8.00 1.55
N GLN A 147 2.54 9.08 2.19
CA GLN A 147 3.75 9.11 3.01
C GLN A 147 3.36 8.85 4.46
N TYR A 148 4.02 7.88 5.08
CA TYR A 148 3.91 7.59 6.51
C TYR A 148 5.20 8.00 7.23
N ASP A 149 5.05 8.78 8.30
CA ASP A 149 6.16 9.19 9.16
C ASP A 149 6.24 8.26 10.38
N LEU A 150 7.36 7.55 10.54
CA LEU A 150 7.56 6.59 11.63
C LEU A 150 7.72 7.28 12.99
N VAL A 151 8.15 8.54 13.02
CA VAL A 151 8.41 9.33 14.23
C VAL A 151 7.12 9.95 14.72
N THR A 152 6.42 10.69 13.84
CA THR A 152 5.18 11.38 14.20
C THR A 152 3.95 10.48 14.12
N LYS A 153 4.08 9.28 13.52
CA LYS A 153 3.00 8.30 13.30
C LYS A 153 1.83 8.85 12.50
N ASN A 154 2.11 9.83 11.63
CA ASN A 154 1.11 10.48 10.80
C ASN A 154 1.24 10.04 9.34
N SER A 155 0.08 9.91 8.68
CA SER A 155 -0.01 9.68 7.25
C SER A 155 -0.41 10.97 6.54
N LYS A 156 0.17 11.24 5.38
CA LYS A 156 -0.27 12.31 4.48
C LYS A 156 -0.34 11.81 3.04
N LEU A 157 -1.35 12.26 2.30
CA LEU A 157 -1.35 12.13 0.84
C LEU A 157 -0.24 13.02 0.28
N VAL A 158 0.50 12.49 -0.68
CA VAL A 158 1.55 13.23 -1.39
C VAL A 158 1.12 13.36 -2.84
N ASP A 159 0.98 14.61 -3.29
CA ASP A 159 0.69 14.91 -4.68
C ASP A 159 1.97 14.92 -5.53
N GLY A 160 1.95 14.16 -6.63
CA GLY A 160 2.96 14.13 -7.71
C GLY A 160 3.19 12.71 -8.24
N LEU A 161 2.92 12.32 -9.49
CA LEU A 161 2.71 12.98 -10.79
C LEU A 161 1.97 12.00 -11.76
N PRO A 162 1.51 12.45 -12.95
CA PRO A 162 0.13 12.78 -13.33
C PRO A 162 -0.77 11.59 -13.74
N LEU A 163 -2.08 11.84 -13.76
CA LEU A 163 -3.02 11.19 -14.68
C LEU A 163 -2.71 11.64 -16.11
N THR A 164 -1.86 10.95 -16.87
CA THR A 164 -1.82 10.97 -18.35
C THR A 164 -0.70 10.09 -18.92
N GLN A 165 -1.03 9.15 -19.80
CA GLN A 165 -1.11 9.46 -21.23
C GLN A 165 -2.47 9.03 -21.76
#